data_AF-A0A0H3U7R6-F1
#
_entry.id   AF-A0A0H3U7R6-F1
#
_cell.length_a   1.000
_cell.length_b   1.000
_cell.length_c   1.000
_cell.angle_alpha   90.00
_cell.angle_beta   90.00
_cell.angle_gamma   90.00
#
_symmetry.space_group_name_H-M   'P 1'
#
loop_
_entity.id
_entity.type
_entity.pdbx_description
1 polymer ?
#
loop_
_entity_poly.entity_id
_entity_poly.type
_entity_poly.pdbx_seq_one_letter_code
_entity_poly.pdbx_strand_id
1 'polypeptide(L)'
;MSNTIYLDDYKKEKVESDKAFDFESMMSEWDYLDDLEPGFERPAVMRLHLELATEWDDGVSLWWDEESERVLHKYGKAKEGITRDVLVPGGMSLHAMHYMINRLFGWQNSHLHDFTLREEDFDALVENKVSKWTELCGVLFRFPEPGEFSDKYWGGDYGNGLSVKSWLRRKYADVEWDTFSVGDAYPDNLRKVEEFREWIEDDERGKQIFNGAKMKSLTMEDLEKIPEIHAEADHLLERLPIGYLLYAQNGQSEYRDIRRLKGDLLDILNSYHEVYDDDYEAGYFDELAVNADELRTVRETYSSMEKMNYYDPRYLREQVGRNPERILMSQLGRIVELEDACYDYINEFNPAIIPVSDTLMYHYDYGDGWAVKITCTDGYYIDEIYDDFDYDNCDFNTMMEHIMEIDKEYTFRDIYGNRLPEDMCDTLDEVVMCRTPLCIEVDGLSVMDDVGGVVGYVSFLETIHGDDPEEAREMREWARMQGWTGRKSKPENML
;
A
#
# COMPACT_ATOMS: atom_id res chain seq x y z
N MET A 1 19.28 -20.38 -25.47
CA MET A 1 19.39 -21.40 -24.40
C MET A 1 20.54 -21.15 -23.42
N SER A 2 21.13 -19.94 -23.32
CA SER A 2 22.14 -19.61 -22.30
C SER A 2 21.85 -18.33 -21.50
N ASN A 3 20.68 -17.70 -21.67
CA ASN A 3 20.38 -16.39 -21.07
C ASN A 3 19.49 -16.46 -19.81
N THR A 4 18.89 -17.61 -19.51
CA THR A 4 18.12 -17.81 -18.26
C THR A 4 19.06 -17.99 -17.07
N ILE A 5 20.22 -18.62 -17.31
CA ILE A 5 21.17 -19.00 -16.26
C ILE A 5 21.82 -17.77 -15.60
N TYR A 6 22.17 -16.72 -16.37
CA TYR A 6 22.85 -15.54 -15.82
C TYR A 6 21.93 -14.57 -15.06
N LEU A 7 20.64 -14.50 -15.43
CA LEU A 7 19.63 -13.74 -14.68
C LEU A 7 19.27 -14.46 -13.37
N ASP A 8 19.21 -15.79 -13.41
CA ASP A 8 19.04 -16.60 -12.20
C ASP A 8 20.29 -16.54 -11.31
N ASP A 9 21.50 -16.44 -11.88
CA ASP A 9 22.75 -16.34 -11.12
C ASP A 9 22.95 -14.96 -10.49
N TYR A 10 22.61 -13.85 -11.16
CA TYR A 10 22.65 -12.51 -10.56
C TYR A 10 21.55 -12.32 -9.51
N LYS A 11 20.35 -12.87 -9.76
CA LYS A 11 19.28 -12.93 -8.74
C LYS A 11 19.63 -13.90 -7.61
N LYS A 12 20.40 -14.96 -7.85
CA LYS A 12 20.90 -15.86 -6.79
C LYS A 12 22.01 -15.25 -5.98
N GLU A 13 22.95 -14.52 -6.59
CA GLU A 13 23.99 -13.79 -5.85
C GLU A 13 23.35 -12.67 -5.03
N LYS A 14 22.30 -12.00 -5.54
CA LYS A 14 21.46 -11.09 -4.76
C LYS A 14 20.73 -11.84 -3.64
N VAL A 15 19.98 -12.91 -3.92
CA VAL A 15 19.28 -13.74 -2.91
C VAL A 15 20.23 -14.35 -1.86
N GLU A 16 21.49 -14.66 -2.21
CA GLU A 16 22.50 -15.16 -1.27
C GLU A 16 23.16 -14.04 -0.45
N SER A 17 23.25 -12.79 -0.95
CA SER A 17 23.60 -11.61 -0.15
C SER A 17 22.41 -11.08 0.66
N ASP A 18 21.20 -11.20 0.14
CA ASP A 18 19.94 -10.75 0.74
C ASP A 18 19.61 -11.59 1.98
N LYS A 19 20.04 -12.86 2.03
CA LYS A 19 19.97 -13.68 3.26
C LYS A 19 20.89 -13.21 4.39
N ALA A 20 21.89 -12.39 4.10
CA ALA A 20 22.72 -11.74 5.10
C ALA A 20 22.22 -10.32 5.43
N PHE A 21 21.50 -9.69 4.50
CA PHE A 21 20.88 -8.36 4.61
C PHE A 21 19.53 -8.39 5.37
N ASP A 22 18.81 -9.52 5.30
CA ASP A 22 17.55 -9.79 6.02
C ASP A 22 17.70 -9.68 7.55
N PHE A 23 18.92 -9.94 8.06
CA PHE A 23 19.19 -9.93 9.49
C PHE A 23 19.49 -8.54 10.07
N GLU A 24 20.27 -7.70 9.37
CA GLU A 24 20.53 -6.32 9.80
C GLU A 24 19.26 -5.46 9.69
N SER A 25 18.42 -5.69 8.68
CA SER A 25 17.10 -5.06 8.53
C SER A 25 16.11 -5.52 9.61
N MET A 26 16.03 -6.83 9.89
CA MET A 26 15.18 -7.34 10.97
C MET A 26 15.65 -6.86 12.37
N MET A 27 16.97 -6.79 12.61
CA MET A 27 17.53 -6.27 13.86
C MET A 27 17.39 -4.75 13.98
N SER A 28 17.54 -3.98 12.90
CA SER A 28 17.32 -2.54 12.95
C SER A 28 15.85 -2.21 13.13
N GLU A 29 14.93 -3.01 12.58
CA GLU A 29 13.50 -2.92 12.88
C GLU A 29 13.18 -3.33 14.32
N TRP A 30 13.92 -4.28 14.91
CA TRP A 30 13.79 -4.62 16.33
C TRP A 30 14.33 -3.51 17.25
N ASP A 31 15.44 -2.88 16.90
CA ASP A 31 15.94 -1.67 17.58
C ASP A 31 14.96 -0.49 17.35
N TYR A 32 14.28 -0.41 16.19
CA TYR A 32 13.19 0.55 15.90
C TYR A 32 11.88 0.23 16.65
N LEU A 33 11.68 -1.03 17.05
CA LEU A 33 10.60 -1.45 17.95
C LEU A 33 10.94 -1.10 19.41
N ASP A 34 12.22 -1.01 19.79
CA ASP A 34 12.66 -0.61 21.13
C ASP A 34 12.84 0.91 21.31
N ASP A 35 13.10 1.67 20.23
CA ASP A 35 13.17 3.15 20.22
C ASP A 35 11.78 3.84 20.15
N LEU A 36 10.74 3.11 20.51
CA LEU A 36 9.36 3.59 20.60
C LEU A 36 9.21 4.78 21.56
N GLU A 37 8.78 5.92 21.03
CA GLU A 37 8.31 7.03 21.85
C GLU A 37 7.29 6.52 22.89
N PRO A 38 7.42 6.92 24.16
CA PRO A 38 6.63 6.36 25.25
C PRO A 38 5.15 6.72 25.09
N GLY A 39 4.32 5.80 24.55
CA GLY A 39 2.87 6.03 24.49
C GLY A 39 1.98 4.99 23.81
N PHE A 40 2.41 4.33 22.73
CA PHE A 40 1.51 3.50 21.91
C PHE A 40 2.11 2.12 21.54
N GLU A 41 1.50 1.06 22.07
CA GLU A 41 1.80 -0.33 21.69
C GLU A 41 1.16 -0.63 20.33
N ARG A 42 1.92 -1.22 19.39
CA ARG A 42 1.48 -1.51 18.01
C ARG A 42 1.11 -2.99 17.87
N PRO A 43 0.02 -3.34 17.14
CA PRO A 43 -0.29 -4.74 16.90
C PRO A 43 0.75 -5.36 15.96
N ALA A 44 1.33 -6.49 16.36
CA ALA A 44 2.23 -7.29 15.52
C ALA A 44 1.47 -7.92 14.34
N VAL A 45 0.21 -8.30 14.57
CA VAL A 45 -0.70 -8.83 13.55
C VAL A 45 -2.05 -8.15 13.70
N MET A 46 -2.67 -7.78 12.57
CA MET A 46 -4.03 -7.26 12.54
C MET A 46 -4.97 -8.25 11.88
N ARG A 47 -6.24 -8.27 12.32
CA ARG A 47 -7.32 -8.96 11.62
C ARG A 47 -8.14 -7.96 10.83
N LEU A 48 -8.09 -8.06 9.51
CA LEU A 48 -8.87 -7.21 8.60
C LEU A 48 -10.04 -7.99 8.01
N HIS A 49 -11.19 -7.33 7.94
CA HIS A 49 -12.34 -7.75 7.15
C HIS A 49 -12.41 -6.89 5.89
N LEU A 50 -12.29 -7.53 4.72
CA LEU A 50 -12.36 -6.89 3.42
C LEU A 50 -13.68 -7.24 2.77
N GLU A 51 -14.47 -6.25 2.41
CA GLU A 51 -15.78 -6.42 1.79
C GLU A 51 -15.84 -5.63 0.48
N LEU A 52 -16.27 -6.29 -0.61
CA LEU A 52 -16.56 -5.59 -1.85
C LEU A 52 -17.72 -4.61 -1.60
N ALA A 53 -17.44 -3.31 -1.71
CA ALA A 53 -18.39 -2.28 -1.36
C ALA A 53 -19.59 -2.28 -2.31
N THR A 54 -20.78 -2.18 -1.72
CA THR A 54 -22.06 -2.08 -2.43
C THR A 54 -22.68 -0.69 -2.30
N GLU A 55 -22.02 0.18 -1.56
CA GLU A 55 -22.38 1.57 -1.29
C GLU A 55 -21.10 2.41 -1.20
N TRP A 56 -21.18 3.67 -1.61
CA TRP A 56 -20.18 4.69 -1.30
C TRP A 56 -20.24 5.04 0.19
N ASP A 57 -19.20 5.71 0.70
CA ASP A 57 -19.11 6.11 2.11
C ASP A 57 -20.25 7.04 2.57
N ASP A 58 -20.81 7.83 1.67
CA ASP A 58 -21.98 8.67 1.93
C ASP A 58 -23.32 7.88 2.00
N GLY A 59 -23.24 6.55 1.90
CA GLY A 59 -24.37 5.62 1.91
C GLY A 59 -25.14 5.57 0.58
N VAL A 60 -24.62 6.16 -0.49
CA VAL A 60 -25.21 6.04 -1.82
C VAL A 60 -24.88 4.66 -2.39
N SER A 61 -25.90 3.83 -2.57
CA SER A 61 -25.77 2.51 -3.21
C SER A 61 -25.02 2.60 -4.55
N LEU A 62 -23.99 1.75 -4.71
CA LEU A 62 -23.18 1.57 -5.92
C LEU A 62 -23.95 0.81 -7.02
N TRP A 63 -25.22 1.17 -7.23
CA TRP A 63 -26.13 0.49 -8.16
C TRP A 63 -26.51 -0.94 -7.73
N TRP A 64 -26.53 -1.19 -6.43
CA TRP A 64 -26.91 -2.46 -5.81
C TRP A 64 -28.42 -2.54 -5.56
N ASP A 65 -29.07 -3.60 -6.05
CA ASP A 65 -30.49 -3.89 -5.82
C ASP A 65 -30.72 -5.34 -5.34
N GLU A 66 -31.95 -5.64 -4.91
CA GLU A 66 -32.34 -6.98 -4.44
C GLU A 66 -32.14 -8.08 -5.51
N GLU A 67 -32.12 -7.73 -6.80
CA GLU A 67 -31.91 -8.69 -7.88
C GLU A 67 -30.43 -9.08 -7.98
N SER A 68 -29.54 -8.10 -7.90
CA SER A 68 -28.08 -8.27 -7.86
C SER A 68 -27.65 -9.15 -6.68
N GLU A 69 -28.21 -8.90 -5.49
CA GLU A 69 -27.94 -9.71 -4.30
C GLU A 69 -28.36 -11.18 -4.50
N ARG A 70 -29.54 -11.42 -5.10
CA ARG A 70 -30.01 -12.78 -5.42
C ARG A 70 -29.10 -13.49 -6.41
N VAL A 71 -28.61 -12.79 -7.43
CA VAL A 71 -27.66 -13.34 -8.40
C VAL A 71 -26.37 -13.75 -7.72
N LEU A 72 -25.84 -12.93 -6.81
CA LEU A 72 -24.61 -13.23 -6.08
C LEU A 72 -24.77 -14.40 -5.10
N HIS A 73 -25.89 -14.49 -4.39
CA HIS A 73 -26.18 -15.66 -3.57
C HIS A 73 -26.27 -16.94 -4.39
N LYS A 74 -26.93 -16.87 -5.55
CA LYS A 74 -27.22 -18.04 -6.37
C LYS A 74 -26.01 -18.50 -7.18
N TYR A 75 -25.30 -17.58 -7.81
CA TYR A 75 -24.25 -17.86 -8.79
C TYR A 75 -22.86 -17.40 -8.32
N GLY A 76 -22.80 -16.28 -7.59
CA GLY A 76 -21.57 -15.76 -6.98
C GLY A 76 -21.11 -16.54 -5.75
N LYS A 77 -21.94 -17.47 -5.21
CA LYS A 77 -21.66 -18.26 -4.00
C LYS A 77 -21.37 -17.41 -2.76
N ALA A 78 -21.91 -16.19 -2.73
CA ALA A 78 -21.89 -15.29 -1.59
C ALA A 78 -22.99 -15.71 -0.59
N LYS A 79 -22.73 -15.63 0.70
CA LYS A 79 -23.74 -15.81 1.76
C LYS A 79 -24.23 -14.47 2.29
N GLU A 80 -23.31 -13.52 2.48
CA GLU A 80 -23.57 -12.17 2.97
C GLU A 80 -23.03 -11.16 1.95
N GLY A 81 -21.84 -11.42 1.40
CA GLY A 81 -21.23 -10.58 0.38
C GLY A 81 -20.04 -11.27 -0.30
N ILE A 82 -19.24 -10.50 -1.02
CA ILE A 82 -17.92 -10.96 -1.47
C ILE A 82 -16.90 -10.45 -0.47
N THR A 83 -16.55 -11.27 0.50
CA THR A 83 -15.73 -10.86 1.65
C THR A 83 -14.52 -11.76 1.89
N ARG A 84 -13.47 -11.21 2.50
CA ARG A 84 -12.25 -11.91 2.88
C ARG A 84 -11.87 -11.47 4.29
N ASP A 85 -11.69 -12.44 5.19
CA ASP A 85 -11.01 -12.16 6.46
C ASP A 85 -9.56 -12.57 6.32
N VAL A 86 -8.67 -11.68 6.74
CA VAL A 86 -7.23 -11.87 6.65
C VAL A 86 -6.52 -11.50 7.95
N LEU A 87 -5.44 -12.22 8.23
CA LEU A 87 -4.43 -11.86 9.22
C LEU A 87 -3.25 -11.26 8.46
N VAL A 88 -2.82 -10.07 8.87
CA VAL A 88 -1.79 -9.30 8.17
C VAL A 88 -0.74 -8.81 9.16
N PRO A 89 0.56 -8.79 8.81
CA PRO A 89 1.59 -8.17 9.64
C PRO A 89 1.27 -6.69 9.87
N GLY A 90 1.42 -6.19 11.10
CA GLY A 90 1.15 -4.78 11.42
C GLY A 90 2.08 -3.81 10.68
N GLY A 91 3.30 -4.23 10.35
CA GLY A 91 4.25 -3.46 9.54
C GLY A 91 3.90 -3.41 8.04
N MET A 92 2.83 -4.07 7.59
CA MET A 92 2.48 -4.10 6.18
C MET A 92 2.09 -2.70 5.67
N SER A 93 2.79 -2.19 4.65
CA SER A 93 2.42 -0.95 3.96
C SER A 93 1.12 -1.09 3.14
N LEU A 94 0.44 0.04 2.91
CA LEU A 94 -0.70 0.11 1.99
C LEU A 94 -0.32 -0.33 0.56
N HIS A 95 0.92 -0.06 0.12
CA HIS A 95 1.46 -0.54 -1.15
C HIS A 95 1.38 -2.07 -1.28
N ALA A 96 1.91 -2.81 -0.30
CA ALA A 96 1.83 -4.27 -0.30
C ALA A 96 0.39 -4.75 -0.17
N MET A 97 -0.42 -4.05 0.63
CA MET A 97 -1.84 -4.37 0.80
C MET A 97 -2.61 -4.28 -0.52
N HIS A 98 -2.28 -3.33 -1.41
CA HIS A 98 -2.85 -3.26 -2.77
C HIS A 98 -2.64 -4.57 -3.56
N TYR A 99 -1.44 -5.12 -3.55
CA TYR A 99 -1.15 -6.38 -4.24
C TYR A 99 -1.83 -7.58 -3.57
N MET A 100 -1.93 -7.58 -2.24
CA MET A 100 -2.69 -8.56 -1.48
C MET A 100 -4.18 -8.52 -1.89
N ILE A 101 -4.79 -7.34 -1.96
CA ILE A 101 -6.18 -7.14 -2.37
C ILE A 101 -6.41 -7.63 -3.80
N ASN A 102 -5.54 -7.24 -4.75
CA ASN A 102 -5.61 -7.72 -6.13
C ASN A 102 -5.65 -9.26 -6.18
N ARG A 103 -4.79 -9.91 -5.39
CA ARG A 103 -4.77 -11.35 -5.29
C ARG A 103 -6.06 -11.93 -4.68
N LEU A 104 -6.58 -11.33 -3.62
CA LEU A 104 -7.78 -11.79 -2.91
C LEU A 104 -9.05 -11.71 -3.76
N PHE A 105 -9.17 -10.67 -4.59
CA PHE A 105 -10.34 -10.42 -5.41
C PHE A 105 -10.21 -10.93 -6.84
N GLY A 106 -9.00 -11.28 -7.29
CA GLY A 106 -8.75 -11.87 -8.61
C GLY A 106 -8.38 -10.86 -9.69
N TRP A 107 -8.03 -9.64 -9.31
CA TRP A 107 -7.54 -8.58 -10.20
C TRP A 107 -6.07 -8.78 -10.56
N GLN A 108 -5.66 -8.19 -11.67
CA GLN A 108 -4.34 -8.39 -12.29
C GLN A 108 -3.40 -7.19 -12.17
N ASN A 109 -3.76 -6.18 -11.36
CA ASN A 109 -3.03 -4.91 -11.24
C ASN A 109 -2.88 -4.17 -12.60
N SER A 110 -3.98 -4.10 -13.37
CA SER A 110 -4.02 -3.46 -14.69
C SER A 110 -4.54 -2.01 -14.65
N HIS A 111 -5.09 -1.56 -13.52
CA HIS A 111 -5.79 -0.28 -13.38
C HIS A 111 -5.22 0.57 -12.24
N LEU A 112 -5.61 1.85 -12.22
CA LEU A 112 -5.27 2.79 -11.16
C LEU A 112 -6.00 2.42 -9.86
N HIS A 113 -5.41 2.84 -8.74
CA HIS A 113 -5.94 2.62 -7.41
C HIS A 113 -5.51 3.72 -6.43
N ASP A 114 -6.19 3.74 -5.29
CA ASP A 114 -5.87 4.57 -4.13
C ASP A 114 -6.51 3.99 -2.86
N PHE A 115 -6.09 4.54 -1.73
CA PHE A 115 -6.69 4.31 -0.43
C PHE A 115 -7.16 5.65 0.13
N THR A 116 -8.34 5.66 0.73
CA THR A 116 -8.95 6.84 1.38
C THR A 116 -9.41 6.47 2.79
N LEU A 117 -9.43 7.47 3.67
CA LEU A 117 -10.15 7.36 4.95
C LEU A 117 -11.65 7.41 4.70
N ARG A 118 -12.45 7.01 5.69
CA ARG A 118 -13.87 7.38 5.69
C ARG A 118 -14.03 8.89 5.60
N GLU A 119 -15.05 9.35 4.88
CA GLU A 119 -15.38 10.77 4.75
C GLU A 119 -15.46 11.46 6.13
N GLU A 120 -16.08 10.81 7.12
CA GLU A 120 -16.19 11.36 8.48
C GLU A 120 -14.84 11.55 9.20
N ASP A 121 -13.89 10.64 8.96
CA ASP A 121 -12.55 10.70 9.56
C ASP A 121 -11.72 11.79 8.86
N PHE A 122 -11.78 11.84 7.53
CA PHE A 122 -11.13 12.88 6.73
C PHE A 122 -11.61 14.28 7.12
N ASP A 123 -12.93 14.48 7.16
CA ASP A 123 -13.55 15.75 7.52
C ASP A 123 -13.19 16.20 8.94
N ALA A 124 -13.11 15.26 9.88
CA ALA A 124 -12.74 15.57 11.25
C ALA A 124 -11.25 15.95 11.39
N LEU A 125 -10.36 15.37 10.59
CA LEU A 125 -8.94 15.74 10.55
C LEU A 125 -8.72 17.09 9.87
N VAL A 126 -9.36 17.33 8.73
CA VAL A 126 -9.12 18.50 7.88
C VAL A 126 -9.97 19.71 8.30
N GLU A 127 -11.10 19.49 8.97
CA GLU A 127 -12.03 20.54 9.43
C GLU A 127 -12.45 21.54 8.33
N ASN A 128 -12.57 21.05 7.08
CA ASN A 128 -12.85 21.86 5.89
C ASN A 128 -11.86 23.04 5.72
N LYS A 129 -10.56 22.84 6.02
CA LYS A 129 -9.50 23.84 5.88
C LYS A 129 -8.32 23.33 5.06
N VAL A 130 -7.98 24.06 3.99
CA VAL A 130 -6.80 23.76 3.16
C VAL A 130 -5.53 23.77 4.00
N SER A 131 -5.38 24.73 4.94
CA SER A 131 -4.20 24.77 5.81
C SER A 131 -4.04 23.55 6.71
N LYS A 132 -5.15 22.91 7.10
CA LYS A 132 -5.12 21.70 7.93
C LYS A 132 -4.85 20.46 7.09
N TRP A 133 -5.41 20.41 5.89
CA TRP A 133 -5.05 19.39 4.91
C TRP A 133 -3.56 19.43 4.56
N THR A 134 -2.99 20.61 4.27
CA THR A 134 -1.56 20.74 3.94
C THR A 134 -0.63 20.37 5.09
N GLU A 135 -1.05 20.51 6.36
CA GLU A 135 -0.29 20.04 7.53
C GLU A 135 -0.18 18.49 7.56
N LEU A 136 -1.08 17.78 6.89
CA LEU A 136 -1.14 16.31 6.83
C LEU A 136 -0.61 15.74 5.51
N CYS A 137 -0.27 16.58 4.53
CA CYS A 137 0.38 16.16 3.30
C CYS A 137 1.80 15.64 3.58
N GLY A 138 2.14 14.47 3.06
CA GLY A 138 3.39 13.76 3.36
C GLY A 138 3.38 13.03 4.72
N VAL A 139 2.34 13.21 5.54
CA VAL A 139 2.14 12.51 6.81
C VAL A 139 1.12 11.39 6.66
N LEU A 140 -0.09 11.74 6.18
CA LEU A 140 -1.18 10.81 5.89
C LEU A 140 -1.54 10.85 4.41
N PHE A 141 -1.68 12.05 3.85
CA PHE A 141 -2.15 12.25 2.48
C PHE A 141 -0.99 12.51 1.53
N ARG A 142 -1.07 11.96 0.33
CA ARG A 142 -0.18 12.35 -0.75
C ARG A 142 -0.60 13.71 -1.28
N PHE A 143 0.35 14.64 -1.46
CA PHE A 143 0.06 15.87 -2.17
C PHE A 143 -0.21 15.54 -3.66
N PRO A 144 -1.36 15.96 -4.22
CA PRO A 144 -1.75 15.65 -5.59
C PRO A 144 -0.70 16.07 -6.62
N GLU A 145 -0.36 15.15 -7.53
CA GLU A 145 0.58 15.39 -8.62
C GLU A 145 -0.19 15.43 -9.95
N PRO A 146 -0.52 16.62 -10.48
CA PRO A 146 -1.30 16.71 -11.70
C PRO A 146 -0.52 16.13 -12.91
N GLY A 147 -1.01 15.03 -13.49
CA GLY A 147 -0.50 14.46 -14.74
C GLY A 147 -0.33 12.93 -14.70
N GLU A 148 0.17 12.34 -15.79
CA GLU A 148 0.55 10.92 -15.85
C GLU A 148 1.89 10.69 -15.14
N PHE A 149 1.98 10.97 -13.83
CA PHE A 149 3.24 10.81 -13.11
C PHE A 149 3.55 9.33 -12.88
N SER A 150 4.53 8.81 -13.62
CA SER A 150 4.82 7.36 -13.64
C SER A 150 5.44 6.83 -12.34
N ASP A 151 6.10 7.67 -11.54
CA ASP A 151 6.80 7.23 -10.32
C ASP A 151 5.82 6.73 -9.25
N LYS A 152 4.55 7.15 -9.25
CA LYS A 152 3.51 6.55 -8.41
C LYS A 152 3.44 5.01 -8.61
N TYR A 153 3.77 4.53 -9.81
CA TYR A 153 3.74 3.12 -10.17
C TYR A 153 5.14 2.50 -10.33
N TRP A 154 6.15 3.06 -9.64
CA TRP A 154 7.55 2.61 -9.71
C TRP A 154 7.72 1.09 -9.48
N GLY A 155 6.89 0.49 -8.61
CA GLY A 155 6.88 -0.94 -8.29
C GLY A 155 6.22 -1.84 -9.33
N GLY A 156 5.74 -1.29 -10.46
CA GLY A 156 5.04 -2.00 -11.54
C GLY A 156 5.95 -2.83 -12.47
N ASP A 157 6.79 -3.69 -11.92
CA ASP A 157 7.86 -4.42 -12.63
C ASP A 157 7.42 -5.77 -13.28
N TYR A 158 6.15 -5.89 -13.70
CA TYR A 158 5.64 -7.16 -14.23
C TYR A 158 6.32 -7.55 -15.55
N GLY A 159 7.24 -8.51 -15.48
CA GLY A 159 8.01 -9.02 -16.62
C GLY A 159 7.45 -10.27 -17.29
N ASN A 160 7.74 -10.41 -18.59
CA ASN A 160 7.40 -11.59 -19.39
C ASN A 160 7.96 -12.90 -18.79
N GLY A 161 7.09 -13.89 -18.56
CA GLY A 161 7.49 -15.25 -18.16
C GLY A 161 7.20 -15.62 -16.71
N LEU A 162 6.76 -14.67 -15.88
CA LEU A 162 6.22 -14.93 -14.55
C LEU A 162 4.70 -15.09 -14.62
N SER A 163 4.14 -15.96 -13.76
CA SER A 163 2.70 -15.94 -13.54
C SER A 163 2.34 -14.68 -12.77
N VAL A 164 1.30 -13.94 -13.19
CA VAL A 164 0.73 -12.81 -12.44
C VAL A 164 0.54 -13.18 -10.97
N LYS A 165 0.07 -14.40 -10.70
CA LYS A 165 -0.11 -14.91 -9.33
C LYS A 165 1.19 -14.98 -8.52
N SER A 166 2.27 -15.45 -9.12
CA SER A 166 3.57 -15.52 -8.44
C SER A 166 4.19 -14.13 -8.31
N TRP A 167 3.96 -13.25 -9.28
CA TRP A 167 4.41 -11.86 -9.22
C TRP A 167 3.71 -11.08 -8.10
N LEU A 168 2.37 -11.11 -8.05
CA LEU A 168 1.59 -10.49 -6.96
C LEU A 168 2.06 -10.99 -5.59
N ARG A 169 2.29 -12.30 -5.45
CA ARG A 169 2.75 -12.87 -4.18
C ARG A 169 4.04 -12.25 -3.67
N ARG A 170 5.02 -12.05 -4.54
CA ARG A 170 6.28 -11.39 -4.13
C ARG A 170 6.05 -9.97 -3.63
N LYS A 171 5.08 -9.24 -4.17
CA LYS A 171 4.83 -7.85 -3.78
C LYS A 171 4.24 -7.65 -2.39
N TYR A 172 3.67 -8.69 -1.77
CA TYR A 172 3.12 -8.62 -0.41
C TYR A 172 3.75 -9.60 0.58
N ALA A 173 4.71 -10.42 0.13
CA ALA A 173 5.35 -11.48 0.92
C ALA A 173 6.87 -11.39 0.93
N ASP A 174 7.47 -10.60 0.05
CA ASP A 174 8.92 -10.41 -0.02
C ASP A 174 9.33 -9.15 0.73
N VAL A 175 10.57 -9.08 1.20
CA VAL A 175 11.09 -8.03 2.10
C VAL A 175 11.36 -6.71 1.37
N GLU A 176 10.91 -6.55 0.12
CA GLU A 176 11.00 -5.30 -0.64
C GLU A 176 9.98 -4.24 -0.15
N TRP A 177 9.86 -4.06 1.17
CA TRP A 177 9.09 -2.98 1.81
C TRP A 177 9.84 -1.63 1.78
N ASP A 178 11.10 -1.65 1.32
CA ASP A 178 12.12 -0.64 1.62
C ASP A 178 12.25 0.45 0.56
N THR A 179 11.43 0.43 -0.49
CA THR A 179 11.45 1.47 -1.51
C THR A 179 10.02 1.90 -1.82
N PHE A 180 9.81 3.19 -2.02
CA PHE A 180 8.51 3.78 -2.36
C PHE A 180 8.65 4.78 -3.51
N SER A 181 7.53 5.37 -3.91
CA SER A 181 7.56 6.53 -4.80
C SER A 181 8.22 7.68 -4.06
N VAL A 182 8.99 8.49 -4.77
CA VAL A 182 9.50 9.74 -4.22
C VAL A 182 8.34 10.65 -3.81
N GLY A 183 7.18 10.53 -4.48
CA GLY A 183 5.95 11.24 -4.11
C GLY A 183 5.34 10.81 -2.77
N ASP A 184 5.76 9.68 -2.18
CA ASP A 184 5.36 9.29 -0.83
C ASP A 184 6.26 9.90 0.26
N ALA A 185 7.44 10.41 -0.10
CA ALA A 185 8.40 10.96 0.85
C ALA A 185 7.87 12.24 1.50
N TYR A 186 8.01 12.36 2.83
CA TYR A 186 7.59 13.57 3.54
C TYR A 186 8.29 14.86 3.05
N PRO A 187 9.63 14.89 2.86
CA PRO A 187 10.31 16.10 2.40
C PRO A 187 9.83 16.58 1.02
N ASP A 188 9.48 15.65 0.13
CA ASP A 188 8.98 15.97 -1.20
C ASP A 188 7.58 16.60 -1.14
N ASN A 189 6.71 16.08 -0.30
CA ASN A 189 5.38 16.63 -0.07
C ASN A 189 5.45 18.03 0.57
N LEU A 190 6.36 18.26 1.51
CA LEU A 190 6.60 19.59 2.08
C LEU A 190 6.98 20.61 1.01
N ARG A 191 7.90 20.25 0.11
CA ARG A 191 8.31 21.12 -1.00
C ARG A 191 7.12 21.48 -1.89
N LYS A 192 6.29 20.51 -2.25
CA LYS A 192 5.10 20.74 -3.08
C LYS A 192 4.04 21.60 -2.39
N VAL A 193 3.82 21.39 -1.09
CA VAL A 193 2.92 22.24 -0.29
C VAL A 193 3.41 23.68 -0.31
N GLU A 194 4.71 23.89 -0.18
CA GLU A 194 5.31 25.22 -0.23
C GLU A 194 5.18 25.86 -1.63
N GLU A 195 5.50 25.12 -2.69
CA GLU A 195 5.29 25.55 -4.08
C GLU A 195 3.81 25.89 -4.35
N PHE A 196 2.89 25.10 -3.82
CA PHE A 196 1.45 25.36 -3.94
C PHE A 196 1.01 26.61 -3.16
N ARG A 197 1.57 26.83 -1.96
CA ARG A 197 1.34 28.03 -1.16
C ARG A 197 1.80 29.28 -1.90
N GLU A 198 3.01 29.26 -2.46
CA GLU A 198 3.55 30.33 -3.28
C GLU A 198 2.69 30.56 -4.54
N TRP A 199 2.27 29.49 -5.20
CA TRP A 199 1.39 29.61 -6.36
C TRP A 199 0.03 30.24 -6.00
N ILE A 200 -0.60 29.88 -4.88
CA ILE A 200 -1.83 30.53 -4.42
C ILE A 200 -1.59 32.02 -4.13
N GLU A 201 -0.54 32.34 -3.38
CA GLU A 201 -0.36 33.67 -2.80
C GLU A 201 0.40 34.66 -3.68
N ASP A 202 1.21 34.19 -4.64
CA ASP A 202 2.13 35.01 -5.42
C ASP A 202 1.89 34.95 -6.94
N ASP A 203 1.48 33.81 -7.50
CA ASP A 203 1.21 33.67 -8.94
C ASP A 203 -0.05 34.42 -9.39
N GLU A 204 -0.04 34.95 -10.62
CA GLU A 204 -1.16 35.73 -11.17
C GLU A 204 -2.43 34.87 -11.35
N ARG A 205 -2.28 33.60 -11.79
CA ARG A 205 -3.40 32.69 -12.00
C ARG A 205 -3.97 32.21 -10.68
N GLY A 206 -3.12 31.86 -9.71
CA GLY A 206 -3.54 31.49 -8.35
C GLY A 206 -4.36 32.59 -7.69
N LYS A 207 -3.84 33.83 -7.70
CA LYS A 207 -4.57 35.02 -7.20
C LYS A 207 -5.89 35.24 -7.90
N GLN A 208 -5.97 35.00 -9.21
CA GLN A 208 -7.21 35.16 -9.97
C GLN A 208 -8.26 34.10 -9.55
N ILE A 209 -7.85 32.83 -9.41
CA ILE A 209 -8.75 31.73 -9.03
C ILE A 209 -9.32 31.94 -7.62
N PHE A 210 -8.48 32.37 -6.69
CA PHE A 210 -8.85 32.54 -5.28
C PHE A 210 -9.19 33.98 -4.89
N ASN A 211 -9.35 34.89 -5.86
CA ASN A 211 -9.62 36.31 -5.62
C ASN A 211 -8.63 36.97 -4.63
N GLY A 212 -7.36 36.55 -4.65
CA GLY A 212 -6.30 37.02 -3.76
C GLY A 212 -6.44 36.55 -2.30
N ALA A 213 -7.30 35.57 -2.01
CA ALA A 213 -7.36 34.93 -0.72
C ALA A 213 -6.05 34.16 -0.44
N LYS A 214 -5.66 34.13 0.84
CA LYS A 214 -4.48 33.37 1.28
C LYS A 214 -4.84 31.91 1.55
N MET A 215 -3.88 31.01 1.41
CA MET A 215 -4.09 29.57 1.63
C MET A 215 -4.71 29.27 3.00
N LYS A 216 -4.26 29.98 4.05
CA LYS A 216 -4.79 29.87 5.42
C LYS A 216 -6.29 30.18 5.57
N SER A 217 -6.87 30.91 4.63
CA SER A 217 -8.29 31.26 4.64
C SER A 217 -9.17 30.35 3.78
N LEU A 218 -8.57 29.50 2.95
CA LEU A 218 -9.28 28.63 2.02
C LEU A 218 -9.92 27.43 2.73
N THR A 219 -11.01 26.96 2.14
CA THR A 219 -11.76 25.76 2.53
C THR A 219 -11.51 24.63 1.53
N MET A 220 -11.86 23.39 1.86
CA MET A 220 -11.73 22.27 0.93
C MET A 220 -12.62 22.46 -0.30
N GLU A 221 -13.81 23.06 -0.14
CA GLU A 221 -14.69 23.47 -1.25
C GLU A 221 -13.99 24.45 -2.22
N ASP A 222 -13.06 25.27 -1.74
CA ASP A 222 -12.32 26.16 -2.63
C ASP A 222 -11.40 25.39 -3.58
N LEU A 223 -10.93 24.19 -3.20
CA LEU A 223 -10.08 23.35 -4.04
C LEU A 223 -10.83 22.77 -5.23
N GLU A 224 -12.17 22.69 -5.24
CA GLU A 224 -12.96 22.27 -6.43
C GLU A 224 -12.63 23.11 -7.68
N LYS A 225 -12.13 24.33 -7.50
CA LYS A 225 -11.69 25.22 -8.58
C LYS A 225 -10.41 24.72 -9.26
N ILE A 226 -9.73 23.74 -8.69
CA ILE A 226 -8.55 23.04 -9.19
C ILE A 226 -8.86 21.54 -9.16
N PRO A 227 -9.63 21.03 -10.15
CA PRO A 227 -10.09 19.65 -10.16
C PRO A 227 -8.96 18.64 -10.03
N GLU A 228 -7.78 18.95 -10.57
CA GLU A 228 -6.61 18.07 -10.53
C GLU A 228 -6.04 17.88 -9.11
N ILE A 229 -6.24 18.85 -8.21
CA ILE A 229 -5.84 18.73 -6.80
C ILE A 229 -7.01 18.16 -5.99
N HIS A 230 -8.22 18.66 -6.21
CA HIS A 230 -9.39 18.24 -5.46
C HIS A 230 -9.68 16.74 -5.58
N ALA A 231 -9.51 16.17 -6.77
CA ALA A 231 -9.84 14.77 -7.03
C ALA A 231 -8.95 13.75 -6.29
N GLU A 232 -7.79 14.18 -5.79
CA GLU A 232 -6.81 13.28 -5.15
C GLU A 232 -6.44 13.76 -3.73
N ALA A 233 -7.18 14.72 -3.18
CA ALA A 233 -6.82 15.39 -1.93
C ALA A 233 -6.88 14.46 -0.71
N ASP A 234 -7.67 13.40 -0.76
CA ASP A 234 -7.89 12.41 0.30
C ASP A 234 -7.10 11.11 0.09
N HIS A 235 -6.32 11.01 -0.98
CA HIS A 235 -5.49 9.84 -1.24
C HIS A 235 -4.39 9.68 -0.18
N LEU A 236 -4.36 8.52 0.46
CA LEU A 236 -3.36 8.15 1.45
C LEU A 236 -2.02 7.81 0.79
N LEU A 237 -0.94 8.00 1.56
CA LEU A 237 0.42 7.61 1.16
C LEU A 237 0.56 6.08 1.20
N GLU A 238 1.07 5.49 0.12
CA GLU A 238 1.17 4.02 0.03
C GLU A 238 2.24 3.42 0.95
N ARG A 239 3.16 4.25 1.46
CA ARG A 239 4.19 3.86 2.44
C ARG A 239 3.67 3.62 3.85
N LEU A 240 2.43 4.02 4.17
CA LEU A 240 1.92 3.97 5.54
C LEU A 240 1.76 2.52 6.00
N PRO A 241 2.36 2.12 7.13
CA PRO A 241 2.14 0.80 7.71
C PRO A 241 0.76 0.72 8.37
N ILE A 242 0.01 -0.34 8.10
CA ILE A 242 -1.38 -0.49 8.56
C ILE A 242 -1.52 -0.51 10.08
N GLY A 243 -0.56 -1.07 10.82
CA GLY A 243 -0.57 -1.15 12.28
C GLY A 243 -0.39 0.20 12.98
N TYR A 244 0.04 1.21 12.23
CA TYR A 244 0.18 2.58 12.69
C TYR A 244 -0.97 3.46 12.24
N LEU A 245 -1.63 3.08 11.14
CA LEU A 245 -2.74 3.81 10.56
C LEU A 245 -4.08 3.41 11.20
N LEU A 246 -4.25 2.13 11.53
CA LEU A 246 -5.52 1.54 11.93
C LEU A 246 -5.60 1.15 13.40
N TYR A 247 -6.75 1.40 14.02
CA TYR A 247 -7.12 0.84 15.32
C TYR A 247 -8.22 -0.22 15.15
N ALA A 248 -8.23 -1.22 16.04
CA ALA A 248 -9.25 -2.26 16.00
C ALA A 248 -10.62 -1.74 16.48
N GLN A 249 -11.69 -2.05 15.74
CA GLN A 249 -13.07 -1.68 16.08
C GLN A 249 -13.49 -2.12 17.48
N ASN A 250 -13.09 -3.33 17.85
CA ASN A 250 -13.40 -3.95 19.13
C ASN A 250 -12.49 -3.43 20.28
N GLY A 251 -11.46 -2.63 19.94
CA GLY A 251 -10.43 -2.11 20.85
C GLY A 251 -10.84 -0.95 21.74
N GLN A 252 -9.88 -0.46 22.54
CA GLN A 252 -10.10 0.55 23.58
C GLN A 252 -10.72 1.84 23.03
N SER A 253 -11.71 2.37 23.74
CA SER A 253 -12.55 3.49 23.32
C SER A 253 -11.81 4.82 23.08
N GLU A 254 -10.54 4.92 23.46
CA GLU A 254 -9.78 6.16 23.39
C GLU A 254 -9.32 6.55 21.97
N TYR A 255 -9.17 5.58 21.07
CA TYR A 255 -8.85 5.82 19.66
C TYR A 255 -10.03 6.35 18.83
N ARG A 256 -11.24 6.38 19.41
CA ARG A 256 -12.44 6.90 18.73
C ARG A 256 -12.57 8.43 18.83
N ASP A 257 -11.73 9.10 19.63
CA ASP A 257 -11.71 10.56 19.70
C ASP A 257 -10.66 11.14 18.75
N ILE A 258 -11.04 11.25 17.48
CA ILE A 258 -10.17 11.77 16.40
C ILE A 258 -9.63 13.18 16.69
N ARG A 259 -10.28 13.97 17.55
CA ARG A 259 -9.78 15.30 17.94
C ARG A 259 -8.62 15.22 18.91
N ARG A 260 -8.63 14.24 19.83
CA ARG A 260 -7.49 13.96 20.71
C ARG A 260 -6.31 13.49 19.86
N LEU A 261 -6.54 12.52 18.98
CA LEU A 261 -5.52 11.97 18.08
C LEU A 261 -4.89 13.08 17.23
N LYS A 262 -5.69 13.98 16.65
CA LYS A 262 -5.15 15.12 15.91
C LYS A 262 -4.22 16.00 16.75
N GLY A 263 -4.55 16.25 18.02
CA GLY A 263 -3.69 17.01 18.93
C GLY A 263 -2.34 16.33 19.12
N ASP A 264 -2.37 15.03 19.42
CA ASP A 264 -1.17 14.21 19.62
C ASP A 264 -0.32 14.14 18.34
N LEU A 265 -0.95 14.00 17.16
CA LEU A 265 -0.27 14.01 15.85
C LEU A 265 0.42 15.35 15.58
N LEU A 266 -0.25 16.47 15.87
CA LEU A 266 0.36 17.79 15.70
C LEU A 266 1.52 18.03 16.66
N ASP A 267 1.44 17.50 17.88
CA ASP A 267 2.54 17.58 18.85
C ASP A 267 3.76 16.77 18.38
N ILE A 268 3.55 15.58 17.81
CA ILE A 268 4.59 14.79 17.14
C ILE A 268 5.21 15.58 15.99
N LEU A 269 4.40 16.15 15.10
CA LEU A 269 4.89 16.91 13.96
C LEU A 269 5.68 18.16 14.38
N ASN A 270 5.22 18.87 15.42
CA ASN A 270 5.95 20.03 15.95
C ASN A 270 7.32 19.61 16.52
N SER A 271 7.36 18.52 17.29
CA SER A 271 8.62 17.95 17.80
C SER A 271 9.54 17.52 16.66
N TYR A 272 8.98 16.87 15.64
CA TYR A 272 9.69 16.46 14.44
C TYR A 272 10.29 17.66 13.70
N HIS A 273 9.53 18.74 13.51
CA HIS A 273 10.02 19.96 12.89
C HIS A 273 11.15 20.62 13.68
N GLU A 274 11.08 20.65 15.01
CA GLU A 274 12.18 21.19 15.84
C GLU A 274 13.48 20.40 15.65
N VAL A 275 13.40 19.08 15.49
CA VAL A 275 14.57 18.20 15.21
C VAL A 275 15.02 18.33 13.76
N TYR A 276 14.07 18.37 12.83
CA TYR A 276 14.30 18.43 11.39
C TYR A 276 14.96 19.75 10.96
N ASP A 277 14.60 20.88 11.60
CA ASP A 277 15.19 22.19 11.33
C ASP A 277 16.70 22.25 11.69
N ASP A 278 17.14 21.50 12.72
CA ASP A 278 18.55 21.44 13.11
C ASP A 278 19.42 20.70 12.05
N ASP A 279 18.87 19.71 11.33
CA ASP A 279 19.54 18.98 10.23
C ASP A 279 19.37 19.67 8.87
N TYR A 280 18.26 20.39 8.66
CA TYR A 280 17.95 21.15 7.43
C TYR A 280 18.99 22.25 7.14
N GLU A 281 19.59 22.85 8.19
CA GLU A 281 20.56 23.95 8.04
C GLU A 281 21.93 23.54 7.42
N ALA A 282 22.19 22.26 7.17
CA ALA A 282 23.47 21.79 6.64
C ALA A 282 23.56 21.65 5.10
N GLY A 283 22.45 21.82 4.36
CA GLY A 283 22.41 21.65 2.89
C GLY A 283 22.42 20.19 2.41
N TYR A 284 22.26 19.24 3.33
CA TYR A 284 22.21 17.80 3.06
C TYR A 284 20.95 17.39 2.27
N PHE A 285 19.80 18.00 2.58
CA PHE A 285 18.54 17.74 1.89
C PHE A 285 18.52 18.18 0.42
N ASP A 286 19.27 19.22 0.05
CA ASP A 286 19.33 19.69 -1.35
C ASP A 286 19.93 18.62 -2.26
N GLU A 287 20.99 17.93 -1.82
CA GLU A 287 21.61 16.84 -2.59
C GLU A 287 20.68 15.62 -2.71
N LEU A 288 20.02 15.24 -1.61
CA LEU A 288 19.05 14.16 -1.60
C LEU A 288 17.84 14.46 -2.50
N ALA A 289 17.31 15.68 -2.45
CA ALA A 289 16.20 16.12 -3.30
C ALA A 289 16.59 16.08 -4.79
N VAL A 290 17.81 16.49 -5.14
CA VAL A 290 18.33 16.40 -6.51
C VAL A 290 18.42 14.94 -6.98
N ASN A 291 18.94 14.05 -6.14
CA ASN A 291 18.99 12.62 -6.46
C ASN A 291 17.57 12.04 -6.59
N ALA A 292 16.62 12.49 -5.79
CA ALA A 292 15.24 12.04 -5.81
C ALA A 292 14.50 12.50 -7.09
N ASP A 293 14.71 13.74 -7.52
CA ASP A 293 14.24 14.24 -8.82
C ASP A 293 14.88 13.49 -10.00
N GLU A 294 16.16 13.14 -9.89
CA GLU A 294 16.85 12.31 -10.87
C GLU A 294 16.25 10.90 -10.92
N LEU A 295 15.99 10.28 -9.76
CA LEU A 295 15.37 8.97 -9.64
C LEU A 295 14.02 8.93 -10.35
N ARG A 296 13.14 9.91 -10.09
CA ARG A 296 11.84 10.05 -10.78
C ARG A 296 12.03 10.06 -12.30
N THR A 297 12.96 10.91 -12.78
CA THR A 297 13.23 11.07 -14.21
C THR A 297 13.73 9.77 -14.85
N VAL A 298 14.60 9.04 -14.15
CA VAL A 298 15.14 7.76 -14.64
C VAL A 298 14.07 6.67 -14.63
N ARG A 299 13.25 6.56 -13.58
CA ARG A 299 12.13 5.62 -13.49
C ARG A 299 11.09 5.87 -14.59
N GLU A 300 10.74 7.12 -14.86
CA GLU A 300 9.83 7.50 -15.95
C GLU A 300 10.40 7.14 -17.33
N THR A 301 11.66 7.47 -17.54
CA THR A 301 12.37 7.16 -18.78
C THR A 301 12.43 5.65 -19.00
N TYR A 302 12.77 4.89 -17.96
CA TYR A 302 12.82 3.43 -17.98
C TYR A 302 11.45 2.83 -18.35
N SER A 303 10.39 3.23 -17.65
CA SER A 303 9.02 2.75 -17.85
C SER A 303 8.54 3.03 -19.28
N SER A 304 8.83 4.23 -19.79
CA SER A 304 8.51 4.62 -21.17
C SER A 304 9.26 3.76 -22.20
N MET A 305 10.55 3.50 -21.95
CA MET A 305 11.37 2.63 -22.80
C MET A 305 10.93 1.18 -22.77
N GLU A 306 10.55 0.65 -21.60
CA GLU A 306 10.06 -0.72 -21.45
C GLU A 306 8.75 -0.92 -22.21
N LYS A 307 7.77 -0.02 -22.03
CA LYS A 307 6.51 -0.01 -22.80
C LYS A 307 6.80 0.00 -24.30
N MET A 308 7.69 0.89 -24.77
CA MET A 308 8.08 0.96 -26.17
C MET A 308 8.74 -0.33 -26.65
N ASN A 309 9.61 -0.94 -25.85
CA ASN A 309 10.26 -2.21 -26.17
C ASN A 309 9.25 -3.37 -26.26
N TYR A 310 8.21 -3.36 -25.42
CA TYR A 310 7.16 -4.36 -25.45
C TYR A 310 6.34 -4.30 -26.75
N TYR A 311 5.93 -3.09 -27.18
CA TYR A 311 5.10 -2.91 -28.37
C TYR A 311 5.88 -2.90 -29.70
N ASP A 312 7.02 -2.21 -29.76
CA ASP A 312 7.88 -2.14 -30.96
C ASP A 312 9.38 -2.08 -30.62
N PRO A 313 10.02 -3.24 -30.39
CA PRO A 313 11.46 -3.31 -30.09
C PRO A 313 12.35 -2.75 -31.23
N ARG A 314 11.86 -2.76 -32.48
CA ARG A 314 12.63 -2.25 -33.63
C ARG A 314 12.66 -0.73 -33.61
N TYR A 315 11.53 -0.11 -33.33
CA TYR A 315 11.43 1.34 -33.18
C TYR A 315 12.35 1.85 -32.07
N LEU A 316 12.33 1.20 -30.89
CA LEU A 316 13.23 1.60 -29.80
C LEU A 316 14.71 1.49 -30.21
N ARG A 317 15.08 0.40 -30.91
CA ARG A 317 16.45 0.22 -31.43
C ARG A 317 16.85 1.31 -32.42
N GLU A 318 15.92 1.78 -33.26
CA GLU A 318 16.15 2.89 -34.19
C GLU A 318 16.33 4.23 -33.45
N GLN A 319 15.54 4.49 -32.40
CA GLN A 319 15.65 5.71 -31.58
C GLN A 319 16.98 5.77 -30.83
N VAL A 320 17.37 4.69 -30.16
CA VAL A 320 18.54 4.67 -29.26
C VAL A 320 19.86 4.32 -29.96
N GLY A 321 19.80 3.80 -31.19
CA GLY A 321 20.98 3.44 -32.00
C GLY A 321 21.88 2.34 -31.40
N ARG A 322 21.44 1.65 -30.34
CA ARG A 322 22.16 0.58 -29.63
C ARG A 322 21.21 -0.60 -29.35
N ASN A 323 21.72 -1.68 -28.75
CA ASN A 323 20.86 -2.78 -28.30
C ASN A 323 19.94 -2.28 -27.15
N PRO A 324 18.60 -2.31 -27.31
CA PRO A 324 17.66 -1.87 -26.27
C PRO A 324 17.84 -2.56 -24.93
N GLU A 325 18.11 -3.87 -24.92
CA GLU A 325 18.30 -4.65 -23.69
C GLU A 325 19.45 -4.11 -22.84
N ARG A 326 20.55 -3.69 -23.48
CA ARG A 326 21.70 -3.12 -22.77
C ARG A 326 21.41 -1.75 -22.17
N ILE A 327 20.55 -0.95 -22.82
CA ILE A 327 20.18 0.35 -22.28
C ILE A 327 19.22 0.17 -21.12
N LEU A 328 18.19 -0.67 -21.26
CA LEU A 328 17.27 -0.98 -20.16
C LEU A 328 18.03 -1.50 -18.94
N MET A 329 18.98 -2.42 -19.12
CA MET A 329 19.83 -2.88 -18.01
C MET A 329 20.69 -1.76 -17.40
N SER A 330 21.22 -0.85 -18.20
CA SER A 330 21.99 0.29 -17.69
C SER A 330 21.11 1.31 -16.94
N GLN A 331 19.88 1.53 -17.37
CA GLN A 331 18.93 2.37 -16.66
C GLN A 331 18.49 1.71 -15.36
N LEU A 332 18.23 0.40 -15.36
CA LEU A 332 17.90 -0.36 -14.16
C LEU A 332 19.03 -0.30 -13.12
N GLY A 333 20.29 -0.45 -13.54
CA GLY A 333 21.43 -0.27 -12.63
C GLY A 333 21.49 1.13 -12.02
N ARG A 334 21.20 2.18 -12.81
CA ARG A 334 21.14 3.56 -12.31
C ARG A 334 19.96 3.78 -11.36
N ILE A 335 18.81 3.14 -11.59
CA ILE A 335 17.67 3.18 -10.66
C ILE A 335 18.11 2.64 -9.29
N VAL A 336 18.73 1.46 -9.25
CA VAL A 336 19.21 0.85 -8.00
C VAL A 336 20.21 1.76 -7.28
N GLU A 337 21.17 2.35 -8.01
CA GLU A 337 22.14 3.29 -7.42
C GLU A 337 21.46 4.55 -6.85
N LEU A 338 20.45 5.08 -7.52
CA LEU A 338 19.71 6.26 -7.06
C LEU A 338 18.72 5.95 -5.94
N GLU A 339 18.13 4.76 -5.91
CA GLU A 339 17.29 4.29 -4.81
C GLU A 339 18.11 4.21 -3.51
N ASP A 340 19.32 3.65 -3.58
CA ASP A 340 20.27 3.62 -2.46
C ASP A 340 20.69 5.04 -2.03
N ALA A 341 21.01 5.90 -3.01
CA ALA A 341 21.42 7.29 -2.73
C ALA A 341 20.30 8.18 -2.15
N CYS A 342 19.04 7.79 -2.30
CA CYS A 342 17.86 8.51 -1.81
C CYS A 342 17.12 7.76 -0.70
N TYR A 343 17.67 6.66 -0.19
CA TYR A 343 16.97 5.80 0.75
C TYR A 343 16.44 6.58 1.96
N ASP A 344 17.32 7.34 2.62
CA ASP A 344 16.95 8.14 3.80
C ASP A 344 15.86 9.17 3.46
N TYR A 345 15.97 9.80 2.29
CA TYR A 345 14.99 10.78 1.78
C TYR A 345 13.59 10.19 1.67
N ILE A 346 13.49 8.94 1.20
CA ILE A 346 12.21 8.28 0.94
C ILE A 346 11.67 7.61 2.20
N ASN A 347 12.53 7.02 3.02
CA ASN A 347 12.13 6.09 4.08
C ASN A 347 12.35 6.64 5.50
N GLU A 348 13.48 7.26 5.78
CA GLU A 348 13.89 7.64 7.14
C GLU A 348 13.34 9.00 7.58
N PHE A 349 13.26 9.97 6.66
CA PHE A 349 12.79 11.33 6.96
C PHE A 349 11.26 11.46 7.01
N ASN A 350 10.58 10.41 7.48
CA ASN A 350 9.14 10.38 7.59
C ASN A 350 8.71 10.55 9.05
N PRO A 351 7.73 11.43 9.33
CA PRO A 351 7.23 11.59 10.68
C PRO A 351 6.47 10.34 11.12
N ALA A 352 6.54 10.05 12.42
CA ALA A 352 5.69 9.04 13.04
C ALA A 352 4.21 9.43 12.90
N ILE A 353 3.36 8.41 12.77
CA ILE A 353 1.90 8.57 12.73
C ILE A 353 1.29 7.80 13.90
N ILE A 354 0.03 8.11 14.18
CA ILE A 354 -0.80 7.37 15.13
C ILE A 354 -2.07 6.87 14.43
N PRO A 355 -2.75 5.86 14.99
CA PRO A 355 -3.96 5.33 14.38
C PRO A 355 -5.04 6.41 14.25
N VAL A 356 -5.61 6.58 13.05
CA VAL A 356 -6.62 7.62 12.77
C VAL A 356 -7.98 7.06 12.35
N SER A 357 -8.05 5.79 11.98
CA SER A 357 -9.31 5.15 11.59
C SER A 357 -9.33 3.67 11.96
N ASP A 358 -10.51 3.08 11.99
CA ASP A 358 -10.71 1.62 12.00
C ASP A 358 -11.02 1.07 10.60
N THR A 359 -11.28 1.94 9.63
CA THR A 359 -11.85 1.58 8.33
C THR A 359 -11.23 2.41 7.22
N LEU A 360 -10.80 1.76 6.15
CA LEU A 360 -10.34 2.41 4.91
C LEU A 360 -11.24 2.02 3.75
N MET A 361 -11.27 2.87 2.74
CA MET A 361 -11.77 2.53 1.42
C MET A 361 -10.60 2.34 0.46
N TYR A 362 -10.60 1.22 -0.25
CA TYR A 362 -9.68 0.96 -1.34
C TYR A 362 -10.44 1.04 -2.65
N HIS A 363 -10.01 1.91 -3.54
CA HIS A 363 -10.62 2.10 -4.86
C HIS A 363 -9.72 1.50 -5.93
N TYR A 364 -10.32 0.80 -6.89
CA TYR A 364 -9.61 0.14 -7.98
C TYR A 364 -10.39 0.27 -9.27
N ASP A 365 -9.68 0.57 -10.36
CA ASP A 365 -10.27 0.79 -11.68
C ASP A 365 -11.39 1.83 -11.67
N TYR A 366 -11.03 3.10 -11.80
CA TYR A 366 -12.00 4.20 -11.88
C TYR A 366 -12.98 4.09 -13.05
N GLY A 367 -12.73 3.22 -14.03
CA GLY A 367 -13.69 2.90 -15.11
C GLY A 367 -14.82 1.98 -14.63
N ASP A 368 -14.46 0.87 -13.98
CA ASP A 368 -15.42 -0.11 -13.45
C ASP A 368 -15.98 0.29 -12.06
N GLY A 369 -15.27 1.16 -11.33
CA GLY A 369 -15.65 1.65 -10.01
C GLY A 369 -15.60 0.58 -8.93
N TRP A 370 -14.58 -0.28 -8.91
CA TRP A 370 -14.42 -1.25 -7.83
C TRP A 370 -14.01 -0.54 -6.55
N ALA A 371 -14.67 -0.89 -5.45
CA ALA A 371 -14.29 -0.43 -4.12
C ALA A 371 -14.31 -1.60 -3.14
N VAL A 372 -13.36 -1.61 -2.20
CA VAL A 372 -13.27 -2.57 -1.10
C VAL A 372 -13.22 -1.80 0.20
N LYS A 373 -14.20 -2.06 1.07
CA LYS A 373 -14.21 -1.57 2.44
C LYS A 373 -13.31 -2.47 3.28
N ILE A 374 -12.33 -1.88 3.96
CA ILE A 374 -11.32 -2.59 4.75
C ILE A 374 -11.50 -2.18 6.21
N THR A 375 -11.96 -3.11 7.04
CA THR A 375 -12.24 -2.83 8.46
C THR A 375 -11.27 -3.60 9.35
N CYS A 376 -10.58 -2.91 10.26
CA CYS A 376 -9.77 -3.55 11.29
C CYS A 376 -10.68 -4.06 12.42
N THR A 377 -10.84 -5.38 12.49
CA THR A 377 -11.74 -6.03 13.46
C THR A 377 -11.04 -6.38 14.76
N ASP A 378 -9.74 -6.65 14.72
CA ASP A 378 -8.94 -7.05 15.88
C ASP A 378 -7.45 -6.76 15.67
N GLY A 379 -6.69 -6.75 16.77
CA GLY A 379 -5.23 -6.56 16.80
C GLY A 379 -4.58 -7.47 17.84
N TYR A 380 -3.42 -8.02 17.49
CA TYR A 380 -2.69 -8.96 18.33
C TYR A 380 -1.29 -8.46 18.63
N TYR A 381 -0.90 -8.57 19.89
CA TYR A 381 0.32 -7.99 20.46
C TYR A 381 1.22 -9.10 21.00
N ILE A 382 2.53 -8.92 20.92
CA ILE A 382 3.51 -9.87 21.47
C ILE A 382 3.71 -9.56 22.95
N ASP A 383 3.59 -10.57 23.83
CA ASP A 383 3.56 -10.35 25.29
C ASP A 383 4.92 -10.14 25.93
N GLU A 384 5.94 -10.87 25.46
CA GLU A 384 7.33 -10.82 25.88
C GLU A 384 8.03 -12.04 25.23
N ILE A 385 9.27 -11.85 24.78
CA ILE A 385 10.13 -12.94 24.32
C ILE A 385 10.87 -13.43 25.55
N TYR A 386 10.37 -14.48 26.20
CA TYR A 386 11.16 -15.15 27.22
C TYR A 386 12.17 -16.07 26.54
N ASP A 387 13.34 -15.54 26.26
CA ASP A 387 14.53 -16.37 26.19
C ASP A 387 15.50 -16.00 27.32
N ASP A 388 15.91 -16.98 28.12
CA ASP A 388 16.88 -16.83 29.21
C ASP A 388 18.32 -16.66 28.67
N PHE A 389 18.47 -16.33 27.39
CA PHE A 389 19.74 -16.20 26.71
C PHE A 389 20.41 -14.85 27.02
N ASP A 390 21.65 -14.94 27.47
CA ASP A 390 22.48 -13.81 27.85
C ASP A 390 23.09 -13.16 26.58
N TYR A 391 22.25 -12.39 25.87
CA TYR A 391 22.64 -11.64 24.67
C TYR A 391 23.85 -10.72 24.93
N ASP A 392 23.96 -10.17 26.15
CA ASP A 392 25.03 -9.27 26.56
C ASP A 392 26.41 -9.94 26.66
N ASN A 393 26.48 -11.28 26.79
CA ASN A 393 27.74 -12.02 27.00
C ASN A 393 28.01 -13.13 25.98
N CYS A 394 27.32 -13.13 24.84
CA CYS A 394 27.52 -14.11 23.77
C CYS A 394 28.33 -13.53 22.59
N ASP A 395 28.96 -14.39 21.78
CA ASP A 395 29.49 -13.97 20.48
C ASP A 395 28.41 -14.04 19.40
N PHE A 396 28.61 -13.31 18.30
CA PHE A 396 27.64 -13.21 17.21
C PHE A 396 27.19 -14.59 16.69
N ASN A 397 28.09 -15.56 16.54
CA ASN A 397 27.73 -16.88 16.04
C ASN A 397 26.88 -17.66 17.05
N THR A 398 27.17 -17.54 18.35
CA THR A 398 26.39 -18.18 19.42
C THR A 398 25.01 -17.54 19.54
N MET A 399 24.93 -16.22 19.38
CA MET A 399 23.67 -15.49 19.28
C MET A 399 22.85 -15.95 18.06
N MET A 400 23.51 -16.16 16.91
CA MET A 400 22.87 -16.61 15.67
C MET A 400 22.38 -18.04 15.77
N GLU A 401 23.22 -18.96 16.24
CA GLU A 401 22.85 -20.35 16.49
C GLU A 401 21.67 -20.39 17.46
N HIS A 402 21.71 -19.58 18.52
CA HIS A 402 20.61 -19.48 19.44
C HIS A 402 19.34 -18.95 18.77
N ILE A 403 19.33 -17.77 18.13
CA ILE A 403 18.17 -17.19 17.40
C ILE A 403 17.57 -18.17 16.39
N MET A 404 18.41 -18.90 15.66
CA MET A 404 17.98 -19.92 14.69
C MET A 404 17.48 -21.22 15.34
N GLU A 405 17.85 -21.48 16.60
CA GLU A 405 17.42 -22.61 17.42
C GLU A 405 16.29 -22.26 18.40
N ILE A 406 15.94 -20.98 18.57
CA ILE A 406 14.81 -20.60 19.41
C ILE A 406 13.55 -21.08 18.71
N ASP A 407 12.91 -22.08 19.30
CA ASP A 407 11.50 -22.37 19.13
C ASP A 407 10.74 -21.20 19.79
N LYS A 408 10.80 -19.98 19.20
CA LYS A 408 10.09 -18.80 19.72
C LYS A 408 8.62 -19.04 19.44
N GLU A 409 7.94 -19.80 20.29
CA GLU A 409 6.50 -19.68 20.40
C GLU A 409 6.23 -18.28 20.97
N TYR A 410 6.11 -17.28 20.11
CA TYR A 410 5.60 -15.98 20.55
C TYR A 410 4.24 -16.22 21.19
N THR A 411 4.10 -15.75 22.43
CA THR A 411 2.79 -15.68 23.04
C THR A 411 2.16 -14.35 22.68
N PHE A 412 0.91 -14.42 22.24
CA PHE A 412 0.17 -13.23 21.82
C PHE A 412 -0.93 -12.89 22.81
N ARG A 413 -1.24 -11.60 22.92
CA ARG A 413 -2.45 -11.06 23.54
C ARG A 413 -3.38 -10.46 22.51
N ASP A 414 -4.68 -10.51 22.80
CA ASP A 414 -5.67 -9.68 22.13
C ASP A 414 -5.62 -8.22 22.61
N ILE A 415 -6.39 -7.36 21.95
CA ILE A 415 -6.64 -5.94 22.31
C ILE A 415 -7.13 -5.72 23.76
N TYR A 416 -7.60 -6.75 24.46
CA TYR A 416 -8.05 -6.67 25.85
C TYR A 416 -6.97 -7.14 26.84
N GLY A 417 -5.80 -7.53 26.34
CA GLY A 417 -4.69 -8.07 27.12
C GLY A 417 -4.89 -9.53 27.56
N ASN A 418 -5.81 -10.27 26.94
CA ASN A 418 -5.97 -11.70 27.21
C ASN A 418 -4.99 -12.50 26.35
N ARG A 419 -4.25 -13.40 26.97
CA ARG A 419 -3.40 -14.35 26.26
C ARG A 419 -4.22 -15.25 25.36
N LEU A 420 -3.75 -15.45 24.13
CA LEU A 420 -4.41 -16.27 23.11
C LEU A 420 -4.13 -17.77 23.30
N PRO A 421 -5.01 -18.64 22.77
CA PRO A 421 -4.76 -20.08 22.66
C PRO A 421 -3.51 -20.41 21.83
N GLU A 422 -2.89 -21.56 22.11
CA GLU A 422 -1.67 -22.05 21.43
C GLU A 422 -1.83 -22.15 19.91
N ASP A 423 -2.94 -22.73 19.43
CA ASP A 423 -3.22 -22.88 17.99
C ASP A 423 -3.35 -21.54 17.25
N MET A 424 -3.82 -20.51 17.96
CA MET A 424 -3.88 -19.16 17.44
C MET A 424 -2.49 -18.49 17.46
N CYS A 425 -1.70 -18.74 18.51
CA CYS A 425 -0.32 -18.24 18.58
C CYS A 425 0.53 -18.80 17.43
N ASP A 426 0.45 -20.10 17.14
CA ASP A 426 1.15 -20.73 16.00
C ASP A 426 0.82 -20.06 14.67
N THR A 427 -0.47 -19.75 14.47
CA THR A 427 -0.94 -19.09 13.24
C THR A 427 -0.43 -17.66 13.13
N LEU A 428 -0.41 -16.91 14.23
CA LEU A 428 0.08 -15.53 14.27
C LEU A 428 1.60 -15.47 14.16
N ASP A 429 2.30 -16.42 14.75
CA ASP A 429 3.75 -16.59 14.63
C ASP A 429 4.16 -16.79 13.17
N GLU A 430 3.46 -17.65 12.41
CA GLU A 430 3.71 -17.81 10.97
C GLU A 430 3.56 -16.50 10.19
N VAL A 431 2.54 -15.69 10.51
CA VAL A 431 2.31 -14.39 9.86
C VAL A 431 3.44 -13.41 10.16
N VAL A 432 3.91 -13.36 11.41
CA VAL A 432 5.01 -12.48 11.83
C VAL A 432 6.33 -12.94 11.23
N MET A 433 6.71 -14.20 11.44
CA MET A 433 8.00 -14.77 11.02
C MET A 433 8.17 -14.79 9.50
N CYS A 434 7.11 -15.11 8.76
CA CYS A 434 7.17 -15.13 7.30
C CYS A 434 6.88 -13.76 6.69
N ARG A 435 6.44 -12.77 7.48
CA ARG A 435 5.97 -11.46 7.02
C ARG A 435 4.92 -11.56 5.90
N THR A 436 4.12 -12.63 5.91
CA THR A 436 3.14 -12.91 4.87
C THR A 436 1.72 -12.89 5.42
N PRO A 437 0.77 -12.25 4.73
CA PRO A 437 -0.62 -12.27 5.13
C PRO A 437 -1.25 -13.65 4.90
N LEU A 438 -2.21 -14.00 5.76
CA LEU A 438 -2.98 -15.25 5.69
C LEU A 438 -4.46 -14.95 5.52
N CYS A 439 -5.12 -15.61 4.57
CA CYS A 439 -6.57 -15.56 4.45
C CYS A 439 -7.21 -16.67 5.28
N ILE A 440 -8.10 -16.28 6.20
CA ILE A 440 -8.74 -17.17 7.17
C ILE A 440 -10.21 -17.45 6.84
N GLU A 441 -10.89 -16.52 6.14
CA GLU A 441 -12.26 -16.72 5.67
C GLU A 441 -12.50 -16.15 4.27
N VAL A 442 -13.38 -16.81 3.50
CA VAL A 442 -13.76 -16.42 2.13
C VAL A 442 -15.26 -16.57 1.96
N ASP A 443 -15.94 -15.47 1.60
CA ASP A 443 -17.30 -15.49 1.10
C ASP A 443 -17.40 -15.01 -0.35
N GLY A 444 -18.21 -15.69 -1.16
CA GLY A 444 -18.30 -15.40 -2.59
C GLY A 444 -17.14 -15.92 -3.44
N LEU A 445 -17.27 -15.75 -4.75
CA LEU A 445 -16.24 -16.00 -5.76
C LEU A 445 -15.33 -14.77 -5.92
N SER A 446 -14.15 -14.97 -6.51
CA SER A 446 -13.36 -13.86 -7.03
C SER A 446 -14.11 -13.16 -8.17
N VAL A 447 -13.92 -11.84 -8.26
CA VAL A 447 -14.35 -11.00 -9.38
C VAL A 447 -13.26 -11.00 -10.46
N MET A 448 -13.25 -9.99 -11.34
CA MET A 448 -12.34 -9.90 -12.47
C MET A 448 -12.25 -8.46 -12.99
N ASP A 449 -11.15 -8.12 -13.64
CA ASP A 449 -10.94 -6.84 -14.33
C ASP A 449 -11.86 -6.70 -15.57
N ASP A 450 -12.14 -5.46 -15.97
CA ASP A 450 -12.82 -5.08 -17.22
C ASP A 450 -14.20 -5.74 -17.46
N VAL A 451 -14.93 -6.08 -16.40
CA VAL A 451 -16.27 -6.70 -16.53
C VAL A 451 -17.39 -5.68 -16.43
N GLY A 452 -17.10 -4.42 -16.10
CA GLY A 452 -18.08 -3.35 -15.92
C GLY A 452 -18.53 -3.20 -14.46
N GLY A 453 -17.59 -3.38 -13.53
CA GLY A 453 -17.85 -3.25 -12.09
C GLY A 453 -18.81 -4.32 -11.56
N VAL A 454 -19.42 -4.03 -10.40
CA VAL A 454 -20.36 -4.96 -9.73
C VAL A 454 -21.53 -5.34 -10.64
N VAL A 455 -22.14 -4.35 -11.31
CA VAL A 455 -23.28 -4.56 -12.23
C VAL A 455 -22.87 -5.45 -13.41
N GLY A 456 -21.70 -5.18 -13.98
CA GLY A 456 -21.14 -5.99 -15.04
C GLY A 456 -20.88 -7.44 -14.62
N TYR A 457 -20.35 -7.64 -13.41
CA TYR A 457 -20.12 -8.97 -12.86
C TYR A 457 -21.42 -9.75 -12.60
N VAL A 458 -22.47 -9.08 -12.10
CA VAL A 458 -23.81 -9.66 -11.95
C VAL A 458 -24.36 -10.11 -13.32
N SER A 459 -24.32 -9.22 -14.31
CA SER A 459 -24.74 -9.53 -15.69
C SER A 459 -23.94 -10.68 -16.30
N PHE A 460 -22.63 -10.73 -16.05
CA PHE A 460 -21.76 -11.83 -16.43
C PHE A 460 -22.23 -13.17 -15.82
N LEU A 461 -22.49 -13.20 -14.50
CA LEU A 461 -22.97 -14.39 -13.81
C LEU A 461 -24.30 -14.88 -14.37
N GLU A 462 -25.24 -13.96 -14.64
CA GLU A 462 -26.51 -14.29 -15.27
C GLU A 462 -26.31 -14.88 -16.67
N THR A 463 -25.44 -14.28 -17.47
CA THR A 463 -25.15 -14.70 -18.84
C THR A 463 -24.56 -16.11 -18.88
N ILE A 464 -23.56 -16.41 -18.04
CA ILE A 464 -22.96 -17.75 -18.01
C ILE A 464 -23.90 -18.82 -17.42
N HIS A 465 -24.98 -18.43 -16.76
CA HIS A 465 -26.00 -19.33 -16.22
C HIS A 465 -27.34 -19.24 -16.97
N GLY A 466 -27.38 -18.48 -18.06
CA GLY A 466 -28.56 -18.25 -18.88
C GLY A 466 -28.89 -19.39 -19.83
N ASP A 467 -29.97 -19.20 -20.58
CA ASP A 467 -30.53 -20.22 -21.47
C ASP A 467 -29.84 -20.28 -22.85
N ASP A 468 -29.07 -19.26 -23.25
CA ASP A 468 -28.30 -19.25 -24.51
C ASP A 468 -26.95 -19.98 -24.31
N PRO A 469 -26.76 -21.20 -24.86
CA PRO A 469 -25.55 -21.97 -24.61
C PRO A 469 -24.31 -21.40 -25.31
N GLU A 470 -24.50 -20.65 -26.40
CA GLU A 470 -23.37 -20.11 -27.17
C GLU A 470 -22.80 -18.87 -26.49
N GLU A 471 -23.67 -17.93 -26.11
CA GLU A 471 -23.27 -16.75 -25.34
C GLU A 471 -22.63 -17.15 -23.99
N ALA A 472 -23.23 -18.12 -23.29
CA ALA A 472 -22.67 -18.64 -22.05
C ALA A 472 -21.32 -19.36 -22.26
N ARG A 473 -21.06 -19.93 -23.43
CA ARG A 473 -19.76 -20.56 -23.75
C ARG A 473 -18.71 -19.49 -24.00
N GLU A 474 -19.02 -18.50 -24.83
CA GLU A 474 -18.13 -17.38 -25.15
C GLU A 474 -17.74 -16.59 -23.91
N MET A 475 -18.71 -16.23 -23.06
CA MET A 475 -18.44 -15.51 -21.81
C MET A 475 -17.56 -16.31 -20.84
N ARG A 476 -17.75 -17.63 -20.74
CA ARG A 476 -16.86 -18.48 -19.92
C ARG A 476 -15.45 -18.60 -20.49
N GLU A 477 -15.30 -18.56 -21.82
CA GLU A 477 -14.00 -18.57 -22.47
C GLU A 477 -13.24 -17.26 -22.21
N TRP A 478 -13.92 -16.12 -22.33
CA TRP A 478 -13.37 -14.81 -21.97
C TRP A 478 -12.98 -14.74 -20.49
N ALA A 479 -13.86 -15.15 -19.58
CA ALA A 479 -13.57 -15.14 -18.14
C ALA A 479 -12.37 -16.02 -17.77
N ARG A 480 -12.18 -17.17 -18.44
CA ARG A 480 -10.99 -18.01 -18.25
C ARG A 480 -9.71 -17.33 -18.72
N MET A 481 -9.76 -16.51 -19.77
CA MET A 481 -8.59 -15.73 -20.22
C MET A 481 -8.19 -14.69 -19.17
N GLN A 482 -9.14 -14.16 -18.40
CA GLN A 482 -8.91 -13.28 -17.26
C GLN A 482 -8.54 -14.04 -15.96
N GLY A 483 -8.35 -15.36 -16.02
CA GLY A 483 -7.99 -16.16 -14.85
C GLY A 483 -9.15 -16.58 -13.94
N TRP A 484 -10.40 -16.24 -14.29
CA TRP A 484 -11.59 -16.62 -13.53
C TRP A 484 -11.94 -18.11 -13.74
N THR A 485 -12.20 -18.83 -12.65
CA THR A 485 -12.40 -20.29 -12.69
C THR A 485 -13.80 -20.76 -12.31
N GLY A 486 -14.63 -19.88 -11.73
CA GLY A 486 -15.95 -20.22 -11.16
C GLY A 486 -15.92 -21.17 -9.96
N ARG A 487 -14.73 -21.49 -9.45
CA ARG A 487 -14.52 -22.34 -8.28
C ARG A 487 -14.25 -21.46 -7.07
N LYS A 488 -14.89 -21.81 -5.95
CA LYS A 488 -14.60 -21.15 -4.68
C LYS A 488 -13.25 -21.64 -4.20
N SER A 489 -12.31 -20.72 -4.05
CA SER A 489 -11.01 -21.00 -3.44
C SER A 489 -11.20 -21.24 -1.95
N LYS A 490 -10.37 -22.12 -1.39
CA LYS A 490 -10.27 -22.21 0.07
C LYS A 490 -9.43 -21.05 0.60
N PRO A 491 -9.66 -20.56 1.83
CA PRO A 491 -8.88 -19.49 2.43
C PRO A 491 -7.37 -19.73 2.35
N GLU A 492 -6.91 -20.92 2.72
CA GLU A 492 -5.51 -21.38 2.68
C GLU A 492 -4.82 -21.35 1.30
N ASN A 493 -5.55 -21.08 0.20
CA ASN A 493 -4.99 -20.99 -1.16
C ASN A 493 -5.11 -19.58 -1.78
N MET A 494 -5.59 -18.61 -1.01
CA MET A 494 -5.81 -17.26 -1.52
C MET A 494 -4.49 -16.48 -1.65
N LEU A 495 -3.63 -16.54 -0.63
CA LEU A 495 -2.37 -15.78 -0.49
C LEU A 495 -1.13 -16.69 -0.52
#